data_AF-A0A845RQU0-F1
#
_entry.id   AF-A0A845RQU0-F1
#
_cell.length_a   1.000
_cell.length_b   1.000
_cell.length_c   1.000
_cell.angle_alpha   90.00
_cell.angle_beta   90.00
_cell.angle_gamma   90.00
#
_symmetry.space_group_name_H-M   'P 1'
#
loop_
_entity.id
_entity.type
_entity.pdbx_description
1 polymer ?
#
loop_
_entity_poly.entity_id
_entity_poly.type
_entity_poly.pdbx_seq_one_letter_code
_entity_poly.pdbx_strand_id
1 'polypeptide(L)'
;MELLERFVPLFVAVLTAVTPIVLAIHSSGRKDRAQGKENSEKLCGAVESLKGSIDRMDTRIEILETHAQEDHRRLLVMEILEEKLPIEERLRAGEKYVAAGWNGSIKAKYQMLLEEYRQMQKK
;
A
#
# COMPACT_ATOMS: atom_id res chain seq x y z
N MET A 1 20.96 -73.94 18.62
CA MET A 1 19.66 -73.82 17.92
C MET A 1 18.54 -73.45 18.90
N GLU A 2 18.42 -74.10 20.07
CA GLU A 2 17.33 -73.86 21.04
C GLU A 2 17.24 -72.44 21.64
N LEU A 3 18.38 -71.78 21.89
CA LEU A 3 18.39 -70.43 22.44
C LEU A 3 17.76 -69.41 21.46
N LEU A 4 17.99 -69.61 20.16
CA LEU A 4 17.43 -68.74 19.13
C LEU A 4 15.90 -68.90 19.06
N GLU A 5 15.40 -70.13 19.09
CA GLU A 5 13.96 -70.44 19.07
C GLU A 5 13.20 -69.87 20.28
N ARG A 6 13.87 -69.75 21.43
CA ARG A 6 13.25 -69.20 22.65
C ARG A 6 13.13 -67.68 22.63
N PHE A 7 14.05 -66.98 21.96
CA PHE A 7 14.03 -65.51 21.90
C PHE A 7 13.26 -64.95 20.70
N VAL A 8 13.15 -65.71 19.60
CA VAL A 8 12.37 -65.34 18.41
C VAL A 8 10.94 -64.88 18.72
N PRO A 9 10.10 -65.61 19.49
CA PRO A 9 8.74 -65.17 19.78
C PRO A 9 8.69 -63.88 20.61
N LEU A 10 9.68 -63.65 21.47
CA LEU A 10 9.78 -62.41 22.25
C LEU A 10 10.12 -61.21 21.35
N PHE A 11 11.07 -61.38 20.43
CA PHE A 11 11.40 -60.33 19.44
C PHE A 11 10.22 -60.02 18.53
N VAL A 12 9.50 -61.04 18.06
CA VAL A 12 8.29 -60.85 17.23
C VAL A 12 7.22 -60.09 18.01
N ALA A 13 6.95 -60.46 19.27
CA ALA A 13 5.96 -59.78 20.11
C ALA A 13 6.32 -58.29 20.34
N VAL A 14 7.59 -57.99 20.60
CA VAL A 14 8.08 -56.61 20.76
C VAL A 14 7.95 -55.83 19.45
N LEU A 15 8.36 -56.41 18.32
CA LEU A 15 8.23 -55.77 17.02
C LEU A 15 6.76 -55.49 16.68
N THR A 16 5.86 -56.44 16.90
CA THR A 16 4.41 -56.25 16.64
C THR A 16 3.79 -55.17 17.52
N ALA A 17 4.27 -55.01 18.77
CA ALA A 17 3.77 -53.99 19.69
C ALA A 17 4.29 -52.58 19.37
N VAL A 18 5.55 -52.45 18.92
CA VAL A 18 6.19 -51.16 18.66
C VAL A 18 5.85 -50.60 17.28
N THR A 19 5.66 -51.47 16.28
CA THR A 19 5.35 -51.08 14.90
C THR A 19 4.17 -50.08 14.77
N PRO A 20 2.99 -50.28 15.40
CA PRO A 20 1.89 -49.33 15.28
C PRO A 20 2.19 -47.95 15.88
N ILE A 21 2.99 -47.89 16.94
CA ILE A 21 3.39 -46.62 17.59
C ILE A 21 4.29 -45.82 16.65
N VAL A 22 5.31 -46.46 16.07
CA VAL A 22 6.21 -45.83 15.11
C VAL A 22 5.47 -45.37 13.85
N LEU A 23 4.53 -46.18 13.35
CA LEU A 23 3.72 -45.84 12.19
C LEU A 23 2.81 -44.62 12.46
N ALA A 24 2.20 -44.57 13.65
CA ALA A 24 1.36 -43.45 14.06
C ALA A 24 2.15 -42.14 14.17
N ILE A 25 3.35 -42.17 14.76
CA ILE A 25 4.24 -41.00 14.87
C ILE A 25 4.71 -40.53 13.49
N HIS A 26 5.10 -41.45 12.60
CA HIS A 26 5.50 -41.09 11.24
C HIS A 26 4.32 -40.54 10.42
N SER A 27 3.12 -41.13 10.58
CA SER A 27 1.90 -40.69 9.91
C SER A 27 1.45 -39.30 10.38
N SER A 28 1.41 -39.04 11.68
CA SER A 28 1.05 -37.73 12.24
C SER A 28 2.04 -36.64 11.81
N GLY A 29 3.34 -36.90 11.92
CA GLY A 29 4.36 -35.95 11.46
C GLY A 29 4.33 -35.70 9.95
N ARG A 30 3.91 -36.67 9.13
CA ARG A 30 3.70 -36.47 7.69
C ARG A 30 2.46 -35.60 7.42
N LYS A 31 1.39 -35.79 8.17
CA LYS A 31 0.16 -34.99 8.09
C LYS A 31 0.39 -33.53 8.49
N ASP A 32 1.10 -33.28 9.59
CA ASP A 32 1.40 -31.93 10.06
C ASP A 32 2.26 -31.15 9.07
N ARG A 33 3.25 -31.81 8.46
CA ARG A 33 4.07 -31.20 7.39
C ARG A 33 3.26 -30.89 6.13
N ALA A 34 2.34 -31.78 5.74
CA ALA A 34 1.47 -31.56 4.60
C ALA A 34 0.51 -30.38 4.84
N GLN A 35 -0.11 -30.33 6.02
CA GLN A 35 -0.99 -29.22 6.43
C GLN A 35 -0.23 -27.89 6.54
N GLY A 36 1.00 -27.91 7.08
CA GLY A 36 1.87 -26.74 7.12
C GLY A 36 2.22 -26.22 5.73
N LYS A 37 2.51 -27.12 4.78
CA LYS A 37 2.79 -26.75 3.38
C LYS A 37 1.56 -26.15 2.70
N GLU A 38 0.40 -26.77 2.83
CA GLU A 38 -0.86 -26.26 2.27
C GLU A 38 -1.22 -24.88 2.83
N ASN A 39 -1.08 -24.69 4.14
CA ASN A 39 -1.32 -23.39 4.78
C ASN A 39 -0.33 -22.33 4.30
N SER A 40 0.93 -22.69 4.12
CA SER A 40 1.95 -21.78 3.58
C SER A 40 1.66 -21.39 2.14
N GLU A 41 1.19 -22.31 1.30
CA GLU A 41 0.81 -22.04 -0.10
C GLU A 41 -0.41 -21.11 -0.16
N LYS A 42 -1.44 -21.36 0.67
CA LYS A 42 -2.61 -20.47 0.79
C LYS A 42 -2.21 -19.08 1.27
N LEU A 43 -1.33 -18.99 2.26
CA LEU A 43 -0.82 -17.73 2.77
C LEU A 43 -0.03 -16.98 1.69
N CYS A 44 0.82 -17.67 0.93
CA CYS A 44 1.57 -17.09 -0.18
C CYS A 44 0.62 -16.50 -1.22
N GLY A 45 -0.40 -17.24 -1.65
CA GLY A 45 -1.40 -16.74 -2.60
C GLY A 45 -2.20 -15.55 -2.06
N ALA A 46 -2.53 -15.54 -0.77
CA ALA A 46 -3.21 -14.41 -0.14
C ALA A 46 -2.31 -13.15 -0.11
N VAL A 47 -1.03 -13.32 0.20
CA VAL A 47 -0.03 -12.23 0.21
C VAL A 47 0.22 -11.68 -1.19
N GLU A 48 0.30 -12.55 -2.21
CA GLU A 48 0.44 -12.13 -3.62
C GLU A 48 -0.78 -11.33 -4.10
N SER A 49 -1.98 -11.79 -3.77
CA SER A 49 -3.23 -11.07 -4.09
C SER A 49 -3.28 -9.70 -3.40
N LEU A 50 -2.88 -9.65 -2.11
CA LEU A 50 -2.81 -8.41 -1.35
C LEU A 50 -1.79 -7.45 -1.95
N LYS A 51 -0.59 -7.93 -2.30
CA LYS A 51 0.45 -7.15 -2.98
C LYS A 51 -0.11 -6.53 -4.27
N GLY A 52 -0.75 -7.33 -5.12
CA GLY A 52 -1.37 -6.81 -6.34
C GLY A 52 -2.47 -5.77 -6.07
N SER A 53 -3.17 -5.87 -4.94
CA SER A 53 -4.15 -4.85 -4.54
C SER A 53 -3.49 -3.56 -4.07
N ILE A 54 -2.40 -3.64 -3.32
CA ILE A 54 -1.61 -2.48 -2.87
C ILE A 54 -1.01 -1.76 -4.07
N ASP A 55 -0.39 -2.49 -5.01
CA ASP A 55 0.19 -1.90 -6.22
C ASP A 55 -0.87 -1.12 -7.04
N ARG A 56 -2.09 -1.68 -7.18
CA ARG A 56 -3.21 -0.98 -7.82
C ARG A 56 -3.67 0.26 -7.04
N MET A 57 -3.62 0.23 -5.72
CA MET A 57 -3.98 1.39 -4.89
C MET A 57 -2.95 2.50 -5.04
N ASP A 58 -1.67 2.15 -5.04
CA ASP A 58 -0.56 3.09 -5.19
C ASP A 58 -0.68 3.87 -6.52
N THR A 59 -0.91 3.18 -7.63
CA THR A 59 -1.16 3.80 -8.93
C THR A 59 -2.39 4.72 -8.91
N ARG A 60 -3.47 4.32 -8.22
CA ARG A 60 -4.67 5.15 -8.11
C ARG A 60 -4.44 6.39 -7.27
N ILE A 61 -3.63 6.30 -6.21
CA ILE A 61 -3.26 7.42 -5.36
C ILE A 61 -2.43 8.42 -6.17
N GLU A 62 -1.42 7.97 -6.92
CA GLU A 62 -0.58 8.83 -7.76
C GLU A 62 -1.41 9.61 -8.81
N ILE A 63 -2.37 8.94 -9.46
CA ILE A 63 -3.30 9.59 -10.39
C ILE A 63 -4.17 10.62 -9.67
N LEU A 64 -4.70 10.29 -8.49
CA LEU A 64 -5.53 11.22 -7.71
C LEU A 64 -4.75 12.43 -7.22
N GLU A 65 -3.50 12.26 -6.80
CA GLU A 65 -2.63 13.35 -6.38
C GLU A 65 -2.36 14.31 -7.55
N THR A 66 -2.10 13.76 -8.73
CA THR A 66 -1.92 14.55 -9.96
C THR A 66 -3.18 15.37 -10.28
N HIS A 67 -4.35 14.73 -10.31
CA HIS A 67 -5.61 15.43 -10.56
C HIS A 67 -5.92 16.48 -9.49
N ALA A 68 -5.68 16.16 -8.21
CA ALA A 68 -5.89 17.10 -7.11
C ALA A 68 -4.97 18.33 -7.24
N GLN A 69 -3.72 18.15 -7.66
CA GLN A 69 -2.80 19.25 -7.92
C GLN A 69 -3.26 20.12 -9.10
N GLU A 70 -3.73 19.50 -10.19
CA GLU A 70 -4.28 20.21 -11.35
C GLU A 70 -5.56 20.99 -11.01
N ASP A 71 -6.47 20.39 -10.26
CA ASP A 71 -7.71 21.03 -9.84
C ASP A 71 -7.44 22.15 -8.85
N HIS A 72 -6.52 21.95 -7.91
CA HIS A 72 -6.07 23.02 -7.01
C HIS A 72 -5.51 24.20 -7.80
N ARG A 73 -4.68 23.93 -8.82
CA ARG A 73 -4.17 24.96 -9.72
C ARG A 73 -5.31 25.71 -10.41
N ARG A 74 -6.29 25.01 -10.98
CA ARG A 74 -7.44 25.61 -11.69
C ARG A 74 -8.26 26.50 -10.76
N LEU A 75 -8.52 26.08 -9.53
CA LEU A 75 -9.24 26.87 -8.54
C LEU A 75 -8.52 28.18 -8.24
N LEU A 76 -7.20 28.14 -8.01
CA LEU A 76 -6.43 29.38 -7.79
C LEU A 76 -6.45 30.29 -9.01
N VAL A 77 -6.36 29.73 -10.22
CA VAL A 77 -6.48 30.51 -11.46
C VAL A 77 -7.84 31.22 -11.53
N MET A 78 -8.93 30.53 -11.21
CA MET A 78 -10.27 31.12 -11.16
C MET A 78 -10.36 32.23 -10.11
N GLU A 79 -9.85 32.00 -8.89
CA GLU A 79 -9.85 32.97 -7.79
C GLU A 79 -9.05 34.24 -8.17
N ILE A 80 -7.89 34.10 -8.81
CA ILE A 80 -7.08 35.23 -9.28
C ILE A 80 -7.81 36.04 -10.36
N LEU A 81 -8.51 35.36 -11.28
CA LEU A 81 -9.17 35.99 -12.42
C LEU A 81 -10.53 36.59 -12.08
N GLU A 82 -11.22 36.10 -11.05
CA GLU A 82 -12.55 36.56 -10.66
C GLU A 82 -12.53 38.03 -10.22
N GLU A 83 -13.16 38.89 -11.01
CA GLU A 83 -13.15 40.34 -10.80
C GLU A 83 -14.04 40.77 -9.64
N LYS A 84 -15.02 39.96 -9.27
CA LYS A 84 -15.93 40.25 -8.16
C LYS A 84 -15.30 40.00 -6.78
N LEU A 85 -14.19 39.28 -6.72
CA LEU A 85 -13.50 39.02 -5.46
C LEU A 85 -12.69 40.25 -5.01
N PRO A 86 -12.62 40.52 -3.69
CA PRO A 86 -11.73 41.54 -3.15
C PRO A 86 -10.28 41.31 -3.62
N ILE A 87 -9.56 42.40 -3.88
CA ILE A 87 -8.21 42.33 -4.42
C ILE A 87 -7.27 41.56 -3.49
N GLU A 88 -7.45 41.65 -2.17
CA GLU A 88 -6.68 40.92 -1.16
C GLU A 88 -6.83 39.40 -1.30
N GLU A 89 -8.05 38.91 -1.52
CA GLU A 89 -8.32 37.47 -1.69
C GLU A 89 -7.67 36.96 -2.98
N ARG A 90 -7.77 37.74 -4.07
CA ARG A 90 -7.13 37.42 -5.36
C ARG A 90 -5.59 37.41 -5.24
N LEU A 91 -5.03 38.34 -4.46
CA LEU A 91 -3.60 38.39 -4.17
C LEU A 91 -3.15 37.17 -3.37
N ARG A 92 -3.91 36.76 -2.35
CA ARG A 92 -3.62 35.55 -1.56
C ARG A 92 -3.63 34.29 -2.43
N ALA A 93 -4.56 34.20 -3.38
CA ALA A 93 -4.58 33.11 -4.36
C ALA A 93 -3.33 33.14 -5.27
N GLY A 94 -2.94 34.33 -5.72
CA GLY A 94 -1.73 34.55 -6.50
C GLY A 94 -0.44 34.17 -5.77
N GLU A 95 -0.34 34.49 -4.49
CA GLU A 95 0.78 34.08 -3.64
C GLU A 95 0.90 32.55 -3.56
N LYS A 96 -0.20 31.86 -3.29
CA LYS A 96 -0.24 30.38 -3.28
C LYS A 96 0.16 29.80 -4.64
N TYR A 97 -0.34 30.38 -5.73
CA TYR A 97 -0.03 29.93 -7.09
C TYR A 97 1.47 30.02 -7.38
N VAL A 98 2.11 31.15 -7.03
CA VAL A 98 3.55 31.36 -7.25
C VAL A 98 4.39 30.54 -6.29
N ALA A 99 3.96 30.38 -5.03
CA ALA A 99 4.63 29.54 -4.04
C ALA A 99 4.66 28.06 -4.43
N ALA A 100 3.61 27.58 -5.12
CA ALA A 100 3.58 26.24 -5.72
C ALA A 100 4.51 26.08 -6.95
N GLY A 101 5.27 27.13 -7.32
CA GLY A 101 6.21 27.11 -8.44
C GLY A 101 5.56 27.33 -9.81
N TRP A 102 4.25 27.58 -9.87
CA TRP A 102 3.55 27.81 -11.13
C TRP A 102 3.83 29.21 -11.68
N ASN A 103 3.92 29.32 -13.00
CA ASN A 103 4.36 30.51 -13.71
C ASN A 103 3.52 30.76 -14.98
N GLY A 104 3.85 31.82 -15.72
CA GLY A 104 3.21 32.20 -16.98
C GLY A 104 2.28 33.40 -16.83
N SER A 105 1.25 33.47 -17.68
CA SER A 105 0.30 34.59 -17.74
C SER A 105 -0.40 34.88 -16.41
N ILE A 106 -0.69 33.84 -15.62
CA ILE A 106 -1.35 34.00 -14.32
C ILE A 106 -0.44 34.67 -13.29
N LYS A 107 0.86 34.34 -13.29
CA LYS A 107 1.85 35.06 -12.46
C LYS A 107 1.93 36.53 -12.86
N ALA A 108 1.91 36.82 -14.17
CA ALA A 108 1.89 38.20 -14.65
C ALA A 108 0.62 38.94 -14.19
N LYS A 109 -0.56 38.29 -14.26
CA LYS A 109 -1.81 38.86 -13.74
C LYS A 109 -1.73 39.16 -12.24
N TYR A 110 -1.17 38.25 -11.44
CA TYR A 110 -0.92 38.48 -10.03
C TYR A 110 0.00 39.70 -9.79
N GLN A 111 1.07 39.85 -10.57
CA GLN A 111 1.96 41.03 -10.47
C GLN A 111 1.24 42.34 -10.81
N MET A 112 0.32 42.32 -11.79
CA MET A 112 -0.51 43.50 -12.09
C MET A 112 -1.43 43.85 -10.91
N LEU A 113 -2.07 42.85 -10.30
CA LEU A 113 -2.92 43.04 -9.13
C LEU A 113 -2.13 43.60 -7.94
N LEU A 114 -0.88 43.17 -7.75
CA LEU A 114 -0.02 43.73 -6.70
C LEU A 114 0.24 45.22 -6.92
N GLU A 115 0.49 45.63 -8.16
CA GLU A 115 0.70 47.04 -8.46
C GLU A 115 -0.57 47.86 -8.27
N GLU A 116 -1.71 47.36 -8.74
CA GLU A 116 -3.02 47.98 -8.51
C GLU A 116 -3.28 48.19 -7.02
N TYR A 117 -3.04 47.17 -6.19
CA TYR A 117 -3.19 47.27 -4.74
C TYR A 117 -2.28 48.33 -4.11
N ARG A 118 -1.01 48.41 -4.54
CA ARG A 118 -0.09 49.45 -4.07
C ARG A 118 -0.57 50.85 -4.44
N GLN A 119 -1.17 51.02 -5.62
CA GLN A 119 -1.70 52.32 -6.04
C GLN A 119 -2.95 52.71 -5.24
N MET A 120 -3.80 51.74 -4.87
CA MET A 120 -4.93 51.97 -3.97
C MET A 120 -4.47 52.41 -2.58
N GLN A 121 -3.40 51.81 -2.05
CA GLN A 121 -2.86 52.16 -0.72
C GLN A 121 -2.16 53.53 -0.67
N LYS A 122 -1.80 54.10 -1.82
CA LYS A 122 -1.17 55.43 -1.93
C LYS A 122 -2.18 56.56 -2.11
N LYS A 123 -3.45 56.24 -2.36
CA LYS A 123 -4.55 57.20 -2.48
C LYS A 123 -5.24 57.38 -1.14
#